data_AF-A0A3B9ZSW6-F1
#
_entry.id   AF-A0A3B9ZSW6-F1
#
_cell.length_a   1.000
_cell.length_b   1.000
_cell.length_c   1.000
_cell.angle_alpha   90.00
_cell.angle_beta   90.00
_cell.angle_gamma   90.00
#
_symmetry.space_group_name_H-M   'P 1'
#
loop_
_entity.id
_entity.type
_entity.pdbx_description
1 polymer ?
#
loop_
_entity_poly.entity_id
_entity_poly.type
_entity_poly.pdbx_seq_one_letter_code
_entity_poly.pdbx_strand_id
1 'polypeptide(L)'
;MSKKKKNYPVEPVEELTDAMHATFTISEEQDREHRVWSAVSVMEKTGWSLERVLNAMDITAKDFEKYKNSQPKGWNRINGFTY
;
A
#
# COMPACT_ATOMS: atom_id res chain seq x y z
N MET A 1 -30.14 21.86 -37.31
CA MET A 1 -29.62 21.00 -36.21
C MET A 1 -28.26 21.54 -35.78
N SER A 2 -28.18 22.24 -34.65
CA SER A 2 -26.91 22.76 -34.12
C SER A 2 -26.51 21.93 -32.91
N LYS A 3 -25.42 21.15 -33.04
CA LYS A 3 -24.88 20.35 -31.92
C LYS A 3 -24.22 21.32 -30.94
N LYS A 4 -24.87 21.60 -29.81
CA LYS A 4 -24.29 22.34 -28.69
C LYS A 4 -23.04 21.59 -28.22
N LYS A 5 -21.85 22.14 -28.45
CA LYS A 5 -20.61 21.67 -27.81
C LYS A 5 -20.76 21.95 -26.31
N LYS A 6 -20.73 20.90 -25.49
CA LYS A 6 -20.69 21.05 -24.03
C LYS A 6 -19.34 21.67 -23.69
N ASN A 7 -19.36 22.94 -23.29
CA ASN A 7 -18.19 23.62 -22.76
C ASN A 7 -18.08 23.18 -21.29
N TYR A 8 -17.23 22.20 -21.01
CA TYR A 8 -16.91 21.85 -19.64
C TYR A 8 -15.99 22.95 -19.11
N PRO A 9 -16.32 23.64 -18.00
CA PRO A 9 -15.37 24.53 -17.36
C PRO A 9 -14.16 23.68 -16.98
N VAL A 10 -13.02 23.99 -17.58
CA VAL A 10 -11.74 23.40 -17.17
C VAL A 10 -11.41 24.07 -15.85
N GLU A 11 -11.76 23.44 -14.73
CA GLU A 11 -11.24 23.83 -13.42
C GLU A 11 -9.71 23.79 -13.48
N PRO A 12 -8.99 24.65 -12.72
CA PRO A 12 -7.54 24.75 -12.83
C PRO A 12 -6.92 23.38 -12.56
N VAL A 13 -6.38 22.77 -13.61
CA VAL A 13 -5.81 21.42 -13.60
C VAL A 13 -4.67 21.31 -12.57
N GLU A 14 -4.07 22.45 -12.21
CA GLU A 14 -2.95 22.58 -11.27
C GLU A 14 -3.30 22.14 -9.85
N GLU A 15 -4.45 22.54 -9.29
CA GLU A 15 -4.86 22.12 -7.93
C GLU A 15 -5.15 20.60 -7.86
N LEU A 16 -5.70 20.04 -8.95
CA LEU A 16 -5.95 18.61 -9.06
C LEU A 16 -4.64 17.83 -9.18
N THR A 17 -3.66 18.33 -9.95
CA THR A 17 -2.35 17.69 -10.08
C THR A 17 -1.57 17.74 -8.78
N ASP A 18 -1.62 18.84 -8.03
CA ASP A 18 -0.91 18.97 -6.76
C ASP A 18 -1.51 18.05 -5.69
N ALA A 19 -2.84 17.91 -5.67
CA ALA A 19 -3.51 16.93 -4.81
C ALA A 19 -3.16 15.48 -5.16
N MET A 20 -2.97 15.17 -6.46
CA MET A 20 -2.52 13.85 -6.91
C MET A 20 -1.03 13.58 -6.60
N HIS A 21 -0.22 14.63 -6.50
CA HIS A 21 1.22 14.56 -6.21
C HIS A 21 1.57 14.91 -4.75
N ALA A 22 0.56 14.98 -3.87
CA ALA A 22 0.78 15.29 -2.47
C ALA A 22 1.73 14.28 -1.82
N THR A 23 2.90 14.75 -1.39
CA THR A 23 3.82 13.98 -0.56
C THR A 23 3.19 13.76 0.80
N PHE A 24 2.88 12.52 1.13
CA PHE A 24 2.45 12.14 2.47
C PHE A 24 3.62 11.50 3.21
N THR A 25 3.75 11.85 4.49
CA THR A 25 4.74 11.26 5.38
C THR A 25 4.13 10.06 6.08
N ILE A 26 4.72 8.88 5.90
CA ILE A 26 4.41 7.69 6.67
C ILE A 26 5.31 7.69 7.91
N SER A 27 4.75 7.39 9.09
CA SER A 27 5.60 7.24 10.28
C SER A 27 6.47 5.98 10.14
N GLU A 28 7.64 5.96 10.77
CA GLU A 28 8.49 4.75 10.73
C GLU A 28 7.78 3.50 11.28
N GLU A 29 6.86 3.69 12.23
CA GLU A 29 6.05 2.59 12.78
C GLU A 29 5.08 2.04 11.74
N GLN A 30 4.41 2.91 10.98
CA GLN A 30 3.53 2.50 9.89
C GLN A 30 4.30 1.83 8.74
N ASP A 31 5.51 2.33 8.43
CA ASP A 31 6.39 1.69 7.43
C ASP A 31 6.78 0.26 7.88
N ARG A 32 7.18 0.09 9.15
CA ARG A 32 7.49 -1.24 9.72
C ARG A 32 6.28 -2.18 9.67
N GLU A 33 5.09 -1.69 10.02
CA GLU A 33 3.84 -2.46 9.91
C GLU A 33 3.60 -2.95 8.48
N HIS A 34 3.66 -2.04 7.51
CA HIS A 34 3.43 -2.35 6.10
C HIS A 34 4.46 -3.33 5.54
N ARG A 35 5.72 -3.24 5.96
CA ARG A 35 6.77 -4.20 5.59
C ARG A 35 6.49 -5.58 6.15
N VAL A 36 6.08 -5.69 7.42
CA VAL A 36 5.72 -6.98 8.02
C VAL A 36 4.51 -7.58 7.31
N TRP A 37 3.51 -6.78 6.95
CA TRP A 37 2.34 -7.27 6.21
C TRP A 37 2.73 -7.78 4.81
N SER A 38 3.63 -7.06 4.13
CA SER A 38 4.21 -7.47 2.86
C SER A 38 5.03 -8.77 3.01
N ALA A 39 5.78 -8.91 4.11
CA ALA A 39 6.57 -10.10 4.41
C ALA A 39 5.68 -11.35 4.53
N VAL A 40 4.58 -11.26 5.28
CA VAL A 40 3.59 -12.34 5.40
C VAL A 40 3.04 -12.73 4.02
N SER A 41 2.61 -11.76 3.23
CA SER A 41 2.09 -12.02 1.88
C SER A 41 3.13 -12.64 0.95
N VAL A 42 4.41 -12.22 1.04
CA VAL A 42 5.49 -12.80 0.23
C VAL A 42 5.75 -14.25 0.64
N MET A 43 5.79 -14.55 1.93
CA MET A 43 5.94 -15.91 2.43
C MET A 43 4.82 -16.82 1.91
N GLU A 44 3.56 -16.35 1.95
CA GLU A 44 2.41 -17.10 1.44
C GLU A 44 2.44 -17.33 -0.08
N LYS A 45 2.88 -16.33 -0.87
CA LYS A 45 2.89 -16.43 -2.35
C LYS A 45 4.10 -17.16 -2.91
N THR A 46 5.25 -17.07 -2.26
CA THR A 46 6.53 -17.55 -2.81
C THR A 46 7.11 -18.75 -2.07
N GLY A 47 6.61 -19.03 -0.86
CA GLY A 47 7.17 -20.06 0.02
C GLY A 47 8.57 -19.73 0.55
N TRP A 48 9.01 -18.46 0.48
CA TRP A 48 10.30 -18.06 1.04
C TRP A 48 10.34 -18.25 2.56
N SER A 49 11.52 -18.60 3.08
CA SER A 49 11.73 -18.69 4.53
C SER A 49 11.63 -17.33 5.19
N LEU A 50 11.21 -17.31 6.45
CA LEU A 50 11.11 -16.08 7.25
C LEU A 50 12.43 -15.30 7.25
N GLU A 51 13.56 -15.96 7.52
CA GLU A 51 14.88 -15.32 7.55
C GLU A 51 15.24 -14.58 6.25
N ARG A 52 14.93 -15.19 5.11
CA ARG A 52 15.18 -14.59 3.80
C ARG A 52 14.33 -13.33 3.60
N VAL A 53 13.08 -13.37 4.03
CA VAL A 53 12.13 -12.25 3.88
C VAL A 53 12.48 -11.12 4.83
N LEU A 54 12.83 -11.44 6.09
CA LEU A 54 13.26 -10.45 7.07
C LEU A 54 14.49 -9.68 6.59
N ASN A 55 15.47 -10.39 6.02
CA ASN A 55 16.66 -9.79 5.42
C ASN A 55 16.31 -8.92 4.20
N ALA A 56 15.49 -9.44 3.29
CA ALA A 56 15.12 -8.72 2.06
C ALA A 56 14.31 -7.43 2.32
N MET A 57 13.54 -7.38 3.40
CA MET A 57 12.67 -6.24 3.73
C MET A 57 13.25 -5.35 4.84
N ASP A 58 14.45 -5.65 5.34
CA ASP A 58 15.12 -4.94 6.43
C ASP A 58 14.21 -4.77 7.66
N ILE A 59 13.63 -5.88 8.12
CA ILE A 59 12.75 -5.94 9.30
C ILE A 59 13.28 -6.95 10.31
N THR A 60 13.12 -6.67 11.59
CA THR A 60 13.57 -7.58 12.64
C THR A 60 12.53 -8.66 12.93
N ALA A 61 12.96 -9.79 13.48
CA ALA A 61 12.04 -10.83 13.96
C ALA A 61 11.08 -10.31 15.05
N LYS A 62 11.50 -9.33 15.85
CA LYS A 62 10.65 -8.72 16.88
C LYS A 62 9.51 -7.91 16.26
N ASP A 63 9.81 -7.14 15.21
CA ASP A 63 8.79 -6.38 14.48
C ASP A 63 7.80 -7.33 13.80
N PHE A 64 8.32 -8.40 13.19
CA PHE A 64 7.48 -9.42 12.59
C PHE A 64 6.50 -10.04 13.59
N GLU A 65 6.97 -10.47 14.76
CA GLU A 65 6.09 -11.02 15.79
C GLU A 65 5.09 -10.00 16.33
N LYS A 66 5.49 -8.72 16.45
CA LYS A 66 4.61 -7.64 16.92
C LYS A 66 3.47 -7.35 15.93
N TYR A 67 3.76 -7.31 14.63
CA TYR A 67 2.83 -6.78 13.63
C TYR A 67 2.24 -7.81 12.66
N LYS A 68 2.68 -9.08 12.65
CA LYS A 68 2.16 -10.11 11.72
C LYS A 68 0.64 -10.28 11.78
N ASN A 69 0.06 -10.06 12.96
CA ASN A 69 -1.38 -10.18 13.21
C ASN A 69 -2.10 -8.84 13.33
N SER A 70 -1.41 -7.71 13.11
CA SER A 70 -2.02 -6.37 13.18
C SER A 70 -2.72 -5.95 11.87
N GLN A 71 -2.70 -6.81 10.85
CA GLN A 71 -3.27 -6.49 9.54
C GLN A 71 -4.76 -6.11 9.65
N PRO A 72 -5.16 -4.97 9.06
CA PRO A 72 -6.57 -4.60 9.01
C PRO A 72 -7.36 -5.63 8.19
N LYS A 73 -8.60 -5.89 8.64
CA LYS A 73 -9.51 -6.81 7.93
C LYS A 73 -9.70 -6.33 6.49
N GLY A 74 -9.23 -7.13 5.53
CA GLY A 74 -9.31 -6.80 4.10
C GLY A 74 -7.98 -6.39 3.45
N TRP A 75 -6.88 -6.29 4.19
CA TRP A 75 -5.53 -6.12 3.61
C TRP A 75 -5.23 -7.14 2.50
N ASN A 76 -5.59 -8.39 2.77
CA ASN A 76 -5.49 -9.50 1.83
C ASN A 76 -6.38 -9.31 0.57
N ARG A 77 -7.55 -8.66 0.69
CA ARG A 77 -8.45 -8.42 -0.46
C ARG A 77 -7.86 -7.43 -1.48
N ILE A 78 -7.08 -6.44 -1.02
CA ILE A 78 -6.44 -5.44 -1.89
C ILE A 78 -5.30 -6.06 -2.70
N ASN A 79 -4.64 -7.09 -2.15
CA ASN A 79 -3.55 -7.84 -2.79
C ASN A 79 -4.02 -9.10 -3.56
N GLY A 80 -5.32 -9.21 -3.82
CA GLY A 80 -5.93 -10.28 -4.64
C GLY A 80 -6.32 -11.56 -3.88
N PHE A 81 -6.36 -11.56 -2.55
CA PHE A 81 -6.83 -12.70 -1.76
C PHE A 81 -8.31 -12.52 -1.38
N THR A 82 -9.17 -13.26 -2.07
CA THR A 82 -10.53 -13.56 -1.63
C THR A 82 -10.51 -14.89 -0.89
N TYR A 83 -10.88 -14.89 0.39
CA TYR A 83 -11.40 -16.10 1.05
C TYR A 83 -12.91 -16.16 0.83
#